data_AF-K9GBW9-F1
#
_entry.id   AF-K9GBW9-F1
#
_cell.length_a   1.000
_cell.length_b   1.000
_cell.length_c   1.000
_cell.angle_alpha   90.00
_cell.angle_beta   90.00
_cell.angle_gamma   90.00
#
_symmetry.space_group_name_H-M   'P 1'
#
loop_
_entity.id
_entity.type
_entity.pdbx_description
1 polymer ?
#
loop_
_entity_poly.entity_id
_entity_poly.type
_entity_poly.pdbx_seq_one_letter_code
_entity_poly.pdbx_strand_id
1 'polypeptide(L)' 'MEFGNPRIARKREIRTRAPTACQTCRLRKTRCDNTRPTCSYCAVQGVKCNYPETSPQQNQ' A
#
# COMPACT_ATOMS: atom_id res chain seq x y z
N MET A 1 -25.35 20.17 27.73
CA MET A 1 -24.90 19.83 26.35
C MET A 1 -23.44 20.24 26.28
N GLU A 2 -22.48 19.32 26.45
CA GLU A 2 -21.05 19.52 26.13
C GLU A 2 -20.37 18.13 26.12
N PHE A 3 -20.45 17.40 25.00
CA PHE A 3 -19.71 16.15 24.83
C PHE A 3 -18.46 16.40 23.98
N GLY A 4 -17.41 16.91 24.62
CA GLY A 4 -16.08 17.00 24.02
C GLY A 4 -15.43 15.62 23.97
N ASN A 5 -15.52 14.95 22.82
CA ASN A 5 -14.99 13.61 22.61
C ASN A 5 -13.44 13.69 22.48
N PRO A 6 -12.64 13.20 23.46
CA PRO A 6 -11.19 13.27 23.36
C PRO A 6 -10.76 12.40 22.18
N ARG A 7 -10.02 13.01 21.26
CA ARG A 7 -9.44 12.36 20.10
C ARG A 7 -8.45 11.30 20.58
N ILE A 8 -8.96 10.08 20.80
CA ILE A 8 -8.16 8.90 21.06
C ILE A 8 -7.21 8.77 19.87
N ALA A 9 -5.95 9.15 20.09
CA ALA A 9 -4.84 8.83 19.22
C ALA A 9 -4.68 7.31 19.28
N ARG A 10 -5.52 6.59 18.53
CA ARG A 10 -5.39 5.16 18.32
C ARG A 10 -3.99 4.98 17.74
N LYS A 11 -3.09 4.41 18.56
CA LYS A 11 -1.83 3.81 18.15
C LYS A 11 -2.05 3.30 16.73
N ARG A 12 -1.33 3.85 15.74
CA ARG A 12 -1.38 3.36 14.37
C ARG A 12 -0.85 1.94 14.42
N GLU A 13 -1.71 1.00 14.82
CA GLU A 13 -1.59 -0.40 14.48
C GLU A 13 -1.25 -0.37 13.01
N ILE A 14 -0.07 -0.90 12.71
CA ILE A 14 0.40 -1.07 11.36
C ILE A 14 -0.67 -1.92 10.72
N ARG A 15 -1.68 -1.27 10.12
CA ARG A 15 -2.71 -1.93 9.35
C ARG A 15 -1.89 -2.61 8.30
N THR A 16 -1.74 -3.92 8.42
CA THR A 16 -1.16 -4.77 7.40
C THR A 16 -2.04 -4.54 6.19
N ARG A 17 -1.63 -3.56 5.37
CA ARG A 17 -2.48 -2.97 4.34
C ARG A 17 -2.85 -4.12 3.41
N ALA A 18 -4.13 -4.19 3.08
CA ALA A 18 -4.72 -5.10 2.11
C ALA A 18 -3.78 -5.41 0.93
N PRO A 19 -3.87 -6.61 0.33
CA PRO A 19 -2.98 -7.09 -0.72
C PRO A 19 -2.61 -5.98 -1.68
N THR A 20 -1.35 -5.59 -1.60
CA THR A 20 -0.92 -4.32 -2.13
C THR A 20 -0.69 -4.46 -3.63
N ALA A 21 -1.52 -3.78 -4.41
CA ALA A 21 -1.22 -3.49 -5.81
C ALA A 21 0.20 -2.93 -5.95
N CYS A 22 0.86 -3.24 -7.06
CA CYS A 22 2.20 -2.73 -7.35
C CYS A 22 2.25 -1.19 -7.22
N GLN A 23 3.41 -0.60 -6.89
CA GLN A 23 3.61 0.86 -6.77
C GLN A 23 3.10 1.60 -8.00
N THR A 24 3.42 1.11 -9.19
CA THR A 24 2.99 1.70 -10.46
C THR A 24 1.47 1.68 -10.60
N CYS A 25 0.86 0.57 -10.22
CA CYS A 25 -0.57 0.35 -10.26
C CYS A 25 -1.29 1.27 -9.25
N ARG A 26 -0.70 1.43 -8.06
CA ARG A 26 -1.15 2.37 -7.03
C ARG A 26 -1.07 3.82 -7.51
N LEU A 27 0.07 4.22 -8.08
CA LEU A 27 0.27 5.59 -8.57
C LEU A 27 -0.69 5.92 -9.71
N ARG A 28 -0.93 4.96 -10.59
CA ARG A 28 -1.87 5.07 -11.71
C ARG A 28 -3.33 4.83 -11.34
N LYS A 29 -3.61 4.43 -10.08
CA LYS A 29 -4.94 4.01 -9.61
C LYS A 29 -5.62 2.99 -10.53
N THR A 30 -4.83 2.11 -11.13
CA THR A 30 -5.32 1.06 -12.03
C THR A 30 -5.44 -0.28 -11.31
N ARG A 31 -6.20 -1.21 -11.87
CA ARG A 31 -6.32 -2.57 -11.35
C ARG A 31 -4.98 -3.28 -11.50
N CYS A 32 -4.51 -3.89 -10.42
CA CYS A 32 -3.31 -4.72 -10.43
C CYS A 32 -3.73 -6.17 -10.37
N ASP A 33 -3.25 -6.98 -11.32
CA ASP A 33 -3.50 -8.43 -11.31
C ASP A 33 -2.60 -9.18 -10.32
N ASN A 34 -1.73 -8.47 -9.60
CA ASN A 34 -0.80 -8.99 -8.59
C ASN A 34 0.08 -10.18 -9.04
N THR A 35 0.18 -10.42 -10.36
CA THR A 35 1.06 -11.45 -10.93
C THR A 35 2.53 -11.13 -10.62
N ARG A 36 3.29 -12.17 -10.28
CA ARG A 36 4.73 -12.09 -10.00
C ARG A 36 5.49 -12.88 -11.08
N PRO A 37 6.64 -12.39 -11.57
CA PRO A 37 7.47 -11.29 -11.06
C PRO A 37 6.94 -9.88 -11.40
N THR A 38 6.16 -9.75 -12.47
CA THR A 38 5.67 -8.47 -13.00
C THR A 38 4.16 -8.53 -13.19
N CYS A 39 3.45 -7.47 -12.80
CA CYS A 39 2.02 -7.36 -13.00
C CYS A 39 1.68 -7.35 -14.51
N SER A 40 0.55 -7.92 -14.94
CA SER A 40 0.18 -7.97 -16.38
C SER A 40 0.20 -6.59 -17.04
N TYR A 41 -0.38 -5.59 -16.38
CA TYR A 41 -0.31 -4.18 -16.78
C TYR A 41 1.14 -3.68 -16.94
N CYS A 42 2.00 -3.98 -15.98
CA CYS A 42 3.38 -3.53 -15.95
C CYS A 42 4.20 -4.18 -17.06
N ALA A 43 3.92 -5.45 -17.34
CA ALA A 43 4.57 -6.21 -18.41
C ALA A 43 4.20 -5.65 -19.79
N VAL A 44 2.91 -5.38 -20.02
CA VAL A 44 2.42 -4.77 -21.27
C VAL A 44 2.95 -3.36 -21.46
N GLN A 45 3.00 -2.57 -20.38
CA GLN A 45 3.49 -1.19 -20.44
C GLN A 45 5.04 -1.09 -20.45
N GLY A 46 5.76 -2.19 -20.21
CA GLY A 46 7.22 -2.18 -20.11
C GLY A 46 7.76 -1.34 -18.96
N VAL A 47 6.99 -1.17 -17.88
CA VAL A 47 7.34 -0.31 -16.74
C VAL A 47 7.80 -1.12 -15.53
N LYS A 48 8.60 -0.48 -14.67
CA LYS A 48 9.12 -1.13 -13.46
C LYS A 48 7.99 -1.49 -12.49
N CYS A 49 7.80 -2.79 -12.24
CA CYS A 49 6.84 -3.30 -11.26
C CYS A 49 7.51 -3.45 -9.90
N ASN A 50 7.30 -2.48 -9.00
CA ASN A 50 7.79 -2.56 -7.62
C ASN A 50 6.63 -2.86 -6.69
N TYR A 51 6.68 -3.94 -5.93
CA TYR A 51 5.77 -4.12 -4.80
C TYR A 51 6.46 -3.52 -3.57
N PRO A 52 5.79 -2.62 -2.81
CA PRO A 52 6.38 -2.17 -1.56
C PRO A 52 6.38 -3.37 -0.62
N GLU A 53 7.56 -3.90 -0.35
CA GLU A 53 7.73 -4.71 0.84
C GLU A 53 7.41 -3.80 2.02
N THR A 54 6.33 -4.11 2.74
CA THR A 54 6.09 -3.52 4.06
C THR A 54 7.12 -4.10 5.01
N SER A 55 8.39 -3.74 4.83
CA SER A 55 9.37 -3.88 5.89
C SER A 55 9.09 -2.70 6.83
N PRO A 56 8.59 -2.93 8.06
CA PRO A 56 8.60 -1.88 9.04
C PRO A 56 10.08 -1.52 9.21
N GLN A 57 10.47 -0.36 8.70
CA GLN A 57 11.81 0.15 8.87
C GLN A 57 12.06 0.26 10.37
N GLN A 58 12.75 -0.74 10.91
CA GLN A 58 13.14 -0.82 12.29
C GLN A 58 14.29 0.17 12.42
N ASN A 59 13.98 1.29 13.04
CA ASN A 59 14.93 2.34 13.37
C ASN A 59 15.92 1.83 14.41
N GLN A 60 17.21 1.85 14.09
CA GLN A 60 18.23 2.39 14.99
C GLN A 60 19.40 2.93 14.16
#